data_AF-A0A3B0VHV9-F1
#
_entry.id   AF-A0A3B0VHV9-F1
#
_cell.length_a   1.000
_cell.length_b   1.000
_cell.length_c   1.000
_cell.angle_alpha   90.00
_cell.angle_beta   90.00
_cell.angle_gamma   90.00
#
_symmetry.space_group_name_H-M   'P 1'
#
loop_
_entity.id
_entity.type
_entity.pdbx_description
1 polymer ?
#
loop_
_entity_poly.entity_id
_entity_poly.type
_entity_poly.pdbx_seq_one_letter_code
_entity_poly.pdbx_strand_id
1 'polypeptide(L)'
;YVKTYYIPRGFDTVTASCPVPIVMAGGKKIPELDALTMAYNAIQEGASGVDMGRNIFQSATPVAMLKAVGKVVHEDMPPREAYEFFRETANGER
;
A
#
# COMPACT_ATOMS: atom_id res chain seq x y z
N TYR A 1 9.41 -13.23 -8.34
CA TYR A 1 9.14 -12.44 -7.13
C TYR A 1 8.47 -13.34 -6.10
N VAL A 2 8.54 -12.98 -4.82
CA VAL A 2 7.84 -13.66 -3.72
C VAL A 2 6.75 -12.73 -3.20
N LYS A 3 5.56 -13.26 -2.94
CA LYS A 3 4.47 -12.52 -2.30
C LYS A 3 4.32 -12.98 -0.85
N THR A 4 4.31 -12.06 0.09
CA THR A 4 4.14 -12.35 1.53
C THR A 4 3.35 -11.26 2.24
N TYR A 5 3.00 -11.47 3.51
CA TYR A 5 2.31 -10.48 4.33
C TYR A 5 3.30 -9.54 5.03
N TYR A 6 2.86 -8.30 5.27
CA TYR A 6 3.59 -7.34 6.11
C TYR A 6 3.57 -7.79 7.58
N ILE A 7 4.70 -7.60 8.28
CA ILE A 7 4.80 -7.74 9.73
C ILE A 7 5.36 -6.43 10.31
N PRO A 8 4.76 -5.84 11.35
CA PRO A 8 5.20 -4.52 11.86
C PRO A 8 6.62 -4.48 12.45
N ARG A 9 7.23 -5.65 12.71
CA ARG A 9 8.60 -5.74 13.25
C ARG A 9 9.38 -6.76 12.46
N GLY A 10 10.53 -6.35 11.92
CA GLY A 10 11.47 -7.22 11.21
C GLY A 10 11.13 -7.49 9.75
N PHE A 11 10.22 -6.73 9.13
CA PHE A 11 9.91 -6.93 7.70
C PHE A 11 11.07 -6.45 6.80
N ASP A 12 11.83 -5.44 7.22
CA ASP A 12 13.15 -5.08 6.69
C ASP A 12 14.15 -6.26 6.66
N THR A 13 14.16 -7.09 7.71
CA THR A 13 15.00 -8.29 7.75
C THR A 13 14.52 -9.34 6.75
N VAL A 14 13.20 -9.48 6.58
CA VAL A 14 12.58 -10.39 5.61
C VAL A 14 12.95 -9.98 4.17
N THR A 15 12.83 -8.69 3.84
CA THR A 15 13.18 -8.16 2.52
C THR A 15 14.68 -8.25 2.25
N ALA A 16 15.53 -7.89 3.22
CA ALA A 16 16.99 -7.99 3.10
C ALA A 16 17.50 -9.44 2.95
N SER A 17 16.78 -10.42 3.52
CA SER A 17 17.17 -11.84 3.44
C SER A 17 16.68 -12.54 2.18
N CYS A 18 15.80 -11.93 1.39
CA CYS A 18 15.24 -12.56 0.20
C CYS A 18 16.04 -12.15 -1.06
N PRO A 19 16.62 -13.09 -1.81
CA PRO A 19 17.45 -12.77 -2.98
C PRO A 19 16.66 -12.32 -4.21
N VAL A 20 15.33 -12.25 -4.12
CA VAL A 20 14.42 -11.87 -5.21
C VAL A 20 13.40 -10.83 -4.71
N PRO A 21 12.80 -10.03 -5.60
CA PRO A 21 11.83 -9.00 -5.20
C PRO A 21 10.68 -9.54 -4.35
N ILE A 22 10.38 -8.82 -3.26
CA ILE A 22 9.21 -9.08 -2.41
C ILE A 22 8.09 -8.13 -2.77
N VAL A 23 6.87 -8.67 -2.91
CA VAL A 23 5.63 -7.90 -3.05
C VAL A 23 4.76 -8.15 -1.82
N MET A 24 4.28 -7.09 -1.19
CA MET A 24 3.49 -7.17 0.04
C MET A 24 1.99 -7.37 -0.26
N ALA A 25 1.37 -8.40 0.33
CA ALA A 25 -0.04 -8.69 0.18
C ALA A 25 -0.91 -7.80 1.08
N GLY A 26 -1.95 -7.17 0.52
CA GLY A 26 -2.77 -6.20 1.25
C GLY A 26 -3.63 -6.74 2.42
N GLY A 27 -3.70 -8.05 2.68
CA GLY A 27 -4.46 -8.55 3.84
C GLY A 27 -5.98 -8.33 3.76
N LYS A 28 -6.64 -8.29 4.93
CA LYS A 28 -8.08 -7.99 5.09
C LYS A 28 -8.36 -6.51 4.79
N LYS A 29 -9.62 -6.17 4.51
CA LYS A 29 -10.03 -4.76 4.42
C LYS A 29 -9.79 -4.08 5.76
N ILE A 30 -9.10 -2.95 5.72
CA ILE A 30 -8.84 -2.04 6.84
C ILE A 30 -9.16 -0.60 6.38
N PRO A 31 -9.21 0.38 7.28
CA PRO A 31 -9.34 1.78 6.90
C PRO A 31 -8.30 2.20 5.86
N GLU A 32 -8.67 3.10 4.95
CA GLU A 32 -7.85 3.50 3.80
C GLU A 32 -6.51 4.09 4.24
N LEU A 33 -6.50 4.93 5.29
CA LEU A 33 -5.26 5.48 5.85
C LEU A 33 -4.34 4.38 6.40
N ASP A 34 -4.88 3.36 7.06
CA ASP A 34 -4.10 2.24 7.60
C ASP A 34 -3.53 1.39 6.45
N ALA A 35 -4.30 1.18 5.38
CA ALA A 35 -3.85 0.49 4.18
C ALA A 35 -2.71 1.24 3.47
N LEU A 36 -2.83 2.56 3.34
CA LEU A 36 -1.76 3.42 2.79
C LEU A 36 -0.52 3.42 3.67
N THR A 37 -0.70 3.46 4.99
CA THR A 37 0.41 3.38 5.97
C THR A 37 1.15 2.06 5.87
N MET A 38 0.41 0.94 5.80
CA MET A 38 0.99 -0.39 5.62
C MET A 38 1.74 -0.52 4.29
N ALA A 39 1.20 0.03 3.20
CA ALA A 39 1.87 0.05 1.91
C ALA A 39 3.17 0.87 1.97
N TYR A 40 3.12 2.08 2.54
CA TYR A 40 4.27 2.96 2.68
C TYR A 40 5.39 2.29 3.49
N ASN A 41 5.07 1.78 4.68
CA ASN A 41 6.06 1.11 5.51
C ASN A 41 6.68 -0.10 4.80
N ALA A 42 5.87 -0.93 4.12
CA ALA A 42 6.39 -2.06 3.36
C ALA A 42 7.39 -1.63 2.28
N ILE A 43 7.11 -0.54 1.53
CA ILE A 43 8.01 0.01 0.51
C ILE A 43 9.29 0.55 1.16
N GLN A 44 9.17 1.34 2.23
CA GLN A 44 10.32 1.90 2.95
C GLN A 44 11.20 0.81 3.59
N GLU A 45 10.59 -0.32 3.97
CA GLU A 45 11.28 -1.50 4.50
C GLU A 45 11.74 -2.47 3.40
N GLY A 46 11.76 -2.06 2.13
CA GLY A 46 12.41 -2.80 1.04
C GLY A 46 11.51 -3.71 0.20
N ALA A 47 10.18 -3.66 0.35
CA ALA A 47 9.29 -4.30 -0.61
C ALA A 47 9.41 -3.60 -1.97
N SER A 48 9.38 -4.38 -3.05
CA SER A 48 9.43 -3.87 -4.43
C SER A 48 8.05 -3.49 -4.97
N GLY A 49 7.00 -3.62 -4.16
CA GLY A 49 5.62 -3.31 -4.54
C GLY A 49 4.58 -3.90 -3.60
N VAL A 50 3.31 -3.69 -3.95
CA VAL A 50 2.16 -4.22 -3.20
C VAL A 50 1.19 -4.95 -4.13
N ASP A 51 0.53 -5.98 -3.59
CA ASP A 51 -0.54 -6.74 -4.24
C ASP A 51 -1.79 -6.65 -3.33
N MET A 52 -2.53 -5.55 -3.51
CA MET A 52 -3.68 -5.19 -2.68
C MET A 52 -4.99 -5.50 -3.41
N GLY A 53 -5.67 -6.57 -2.98
CA GLY A 53 -7.02 -6.89 -3.45
C GLY A 53 -8.09 -6.13 -2.66
N ARG A 54 -8.49 -6.70 -1.51
CA ARG A 54 -9.63 -6.21 -0.70
C ARG A 54 -9.57 -4.72 -0.37
N ASN A 55 -8.39 -4.20 -0.08
CA ASN A 55 -8.20 -2.78 0.22
C ASN A 55 -8.43 -1.84 -0.98
N ILE A 56 -8.46 -2.37 -2.21
CA ILE A 56 -8.84 -1.61 -3.41
C ILE A 56 -10.31 -1.86 -3.73
N PHE A 57 -10.70 -3.09 -4.07
CA PHE A 57 -12.03 -3.37 -4.63
C PHE A 57 -13.19 -3.35 -3.62
N GLN A 58 -12.91 -3.38 -2.31
CA GLN A 58 -13.93 -3.19 -1.26
C GLN A 58 -13.95 -1.75 -0.72
N SER A 59 -13.16 -0.84 -1.31
CA SER A 59 -13.32 0.60 -1.05
C SER A 59 -14.59 1.11 -1.72
N ALA A 60 -15.21 2.15 -1.16
CA ALA A 60 -16.33 2.85 -1.79
C ALA A 60 -15.91 3.57 -3.08
N THR A 61 -14.62 3.90 -3.23
CA THR A 61 -14.04 4.56 -4.41
C THR A 61 -12.75 3.83 -4.85
N PRO A 62 -12.87 2.64 -5.48
CA PRO A 62 -11.73 1.79 -5.80
C PRO A 62 -10.68 2.45 -6.70
N VAL A 63 -11.09 3.30 -7.64
CA VAL A 63 -10.18 4.00 -8.56
C VAL A 63 -9.35 5.05 -7.82
N ALA A 64 -9.98 5.88 -6.98
CA ALA A 64 -9.28 6.80 -6.09
C ALA A 64 -8.28 6.07 -5.18
N MET A 65 -8.68 4.93 -4.59
CA MET A 65 -7.78 4.15 -3.73
C MET A 65 -6.60 3.56 -4.50
N LEU A 66 -6.82 3.05 -5.72
CA LEU A 66 -5.76 2.53 -6.58
C LEU A 66 -4.74 3.63 -6.93
N LYS A 67 -5.21 4.83 -7.28
CA LYS A 67 -4.34 5.98 -7.58
C LYS A 67 -3.53 6.39 -6.35
N ALA A 68 -4.14 6.43 -5.16
CA ALA A 68 -3.45 6.77 -3.91
C ALA A 68 -2.37 5.74 -3.55
N VAL A 69 -2.65 4.44 -3.70
CA VAL A 69 -1.62 3.40 -3.54
C VAL A 69 -0.51 3.56 -4.57
N GLY A 70 -0.84 3.91 -5.81
CA GLY A 70 0.15 4.24 -6.85
C GLY A 70 1.09 5.38 -6.44
N LYS A 71 0.56 6.45 -5.83
CA LYS A 71 1.37 7.55 -5.28
C LYS A 71 2.34 7.09 -4.19
N VAL A 72 1.87 6.24 -3.28
CA VAL A 72 2.72 5.69 -2.22
C VAL A 72 3.85 4.83 -2.79
N VAL A 73 3.53 3.94 -3.75
CA VAL A 73 4.47 2.94 -4.25
C VAL A 73 5.48 3.50 -5.26
N HIS A 74 5.08 4.46 -6.08
CA HIS A 74 5.90 4.96 -7.19
C HIS A 74 6.48 6.36 -6.96
N GLU A 75 5.95 7.12 -6.00
CA GLU A 75 6.33 8.51 -5.76
C GLU A 75 6.72 8.77 -4.29
N ASP A 76 6.87 7.71 -3.48
CA ASP A 76 7.19 7.77 -2.04
C ASP A 76 6.28 8.73 -1.24
N MET A 77 5.04 8.92 -1.68
CA MET A 77 4.10 9.85 -1.06
C MET A 77 3.76 9.40 0.37
N PRO A 78 3.93 10.25 1.40
CA PRO A 78 3.61 9.89 2.78
C PRO A 78 2.12 9.52 2.96
N PRO A 79 1.78 8.59 3.89
CA PRO A 79 0.42 8.06 4.01
C PRO A 79 -0.67 9.12 4.21
N ARG A 80 -0.36 10.18 4.97
CA ARG A 80 -1.31 11.26 5.25
C ARG A 80 -1.62 12.06 3.97
N GLU A 81 -0.60 12.41 3.19
CA GLU A 81 -0.76 13.13 1.93
C GLU A 81 -1.45 12.25 0.89
N ALA A 82 -1.10 10.96 0.81
CA ALA A 82 -1.79 10.00 -0.05
C ALA A 82 -3.27 9.82 0.34
N TYR A 83 -3.60 9.92 1.63
CA TYR A 83 -4.98 9.88 2.10
C TYR A 83 -5.75 11.17 1.79
N GLU A 84 -5.11 12.33 1.87
CA GLU A 84 -5.69 13.59 1.42
C GLU A 84 -5.97 13.55 -0.10
N PHE A 85 -5.00 13.10 -0.90
CA PHE A 85 -5.15 12.85 -2.34
C PHE A 85 -6.29 11.86 -2.65
N PHE A 86 -6.40 10.77 -1.89
CA PHE A 86 -7.51 9.82 -1.99
C PHE A 86 -8.86 10.51 -1.78
N ARG A 87 -8.99 11.32 -0.72
CA ARG A 87 -10.25 12.02 -0.41
C ARG A 87 -10.64 13.04 -1.48
N GLU A 88 -9.68 13.79 -2.00
CA GLU A 88 -9.90 14.73 -3.10
C GLU A 88 -10.35 14.02 -4.37
N THR A 89 -9.65 12.96 -4.75
CA THR A 89 -9.98 12.15 -5.94
C THR A 89 -11.35 11.48 -5.78
N ALA A 90 -11.66 10.93 -4.61
CA ALA A 90 -12.94 10.30 -4.31
C ALA A 90 -14.13 11.28 -4.35
N ASN A 91 -13.91 12.56 -4.07
CA ASN A 91 -14.93 13.60 -4.17
C ASN A 91 -15.12 14.09 -5.61
N GLY A 92 -14.05 14.12 -6.42
CA GLY A 92 -14.12 14.49 -7.84
C GLY A 92 -14.68 13.40 -8.75
N GLU A 93 -14.72 12.15 -8.30
CA GLU A 93 -15.32 11.00 -9.01
C GLU A 93 -16.82 10.82 -8.71
N ARG A 94 -17.42 11.69 -7.87
CA ARG A 94 -18.87 11.69 -7.55
C ARG A 94 -19.69 12.53 -8.52
#